data_AF-V2ZFC7-F1
#
_entry.id   AF-V2ZFC7-F1
#
_cell.length_a   1.000
_cell.length_b   1.000
_cell.length_c   1.000
_cell.angle_alpha   90.00
_cell.angle_beta   90.00
_cell.angle_gamma   90.00
#
_symmetry.space_group_name_H-M   'P 1'
#
loop_
_entity.id
_entity.type
_entity.pdbx_description
1 polymer ?
#
loop_
_entity_poly.entity_id
_entity_poly.type
_entity_poly.pdbx_seq_one_letter_code
_entity_poly.pdbx_strand_id
1 'polypeptide(L)'
;MNQTFGAFVRQKRMALGISLRGLAARLGLSPVYMSIIETDRKPAPAKEHLDRLAEELHLSKEERELFLDLAAASHKMKVPADLPEYIMERDIVRAALRTAKEVDATDEEWQEFIDRITKRTSKNRRDGP
;
A
#
# COMPACT_ATOMS: atom_id res chain seq x y z
N MET A 1 -17.61 -3.36 7.28
CA MET A 1 -16.70 -2.42 7.96
C MET A 1 -15.45 -2.31 7.10
N ASN A 2 -15.09 -1.12 6.60
CA ASN A 2 -13.80 -0.92 5.95
C ASN A 2 -12.69 -1.18 6.98
N GLN A 3 -11.74 -2.02 6.63
CA GLN A 3 -10.57 -2.29 7.46
C GLN A 3 -9.70 -1.02 7.54
N THR A 4 -9.21 -0.68 8.73
CA THR A 4 -8.24 0.41 8.92
C THR A 4 -6.80 -0.11 8.86
N PHE A 5 -5.84 0.80 8.69
CA PHE A 5 -4.41 0.46 8.71
C PHE A 5 -4.01 -0.25 10.01
N GLY A 6 -4.36 0.31 11.16
CA GLY A 6 -4.05 -0.28 12.46
C GLY A 6 -4.70 -1.65 12.67
N ALA A 7 -5.95 -1.80 12.26
CA ALA A 7 -6.66 -3.07 12.33
C ALA A 7 -6.01 -4.15 11.45
N PHE A 8 -5.56 -3.80 10.24
CA PHE A 8 -4.82 -4.72 9.35
C PHE A 8 -3.50 -5.18 9.99
N VAL A 9 -2.69 -4.24 10.49
CA VAL A 9 -1.42 -4.55 11.17
C VAL A 9 -1.64 -5.49 12.35
N ARG A 10 -2.64 -5.20 13.19
CA ARG A 10 -3.01 -6.04 14.32
C ARG A 10 -3.42 -7.45 13.88
N GLN A 11 -4.25 -7.55 12.85
CA GLN A 11 -4.70 -8.83 12.31
C GLN A 11 -3.51 -9.68 11.83
N LYS A 12 -2.61 -9.11 11.03
CA LYS A 12 -1.41 -9.80 10.51
C LYS A 12 -0.49 -10.23 11.64
N ARG A 13 -0.22 -9.34 12.60
CA ARG A 13 0.59 -9.68 13.78
C ARG A 13 0.01 -10.86 14.55
N MET A 14 -1.30 -10.85 14.80
CA MET A 14 -1.98 -11.92 15.54
C MET A 14 -1.98 -13.24 14.76
N ALA A 15 -2.14 -13.21 13.44
CA ALA A 15 -2.04 -14.40 12.59
C ALA A 15 -0.66 -15.07 12.66
N LEU A 16 0.40 -14.29 12.85
CA LEU A 16 1.78 -14.77 13.06
C LEU A 16 2.06 -15.21 14.52
N GLY A 17 1.10 -15.10 15.43
CA GLY A 17 1.29 -15.42 16.86
C GLY A 17 2.25 -14.47 17.60
N ILE A 18 2.56 -13.31 17.02
CA ILE A 18 3.51 -12.35 17.59
C ILE A 18 2.77 -11.47 18.61
N SER A 19 3.32 -11.30 19.82
CA SER A 19 2.76 -10.36 20.79
C SER A 19 3.02 -8.90 20.39
N LEU A 20 2.20 -7.96 20.86
CA LEU A 20 2.41 -6.52 20.59
C LEU A 20 3.81 -6.05 21.01
N ARG A 21 4.30 -6.49 22.18
CA ARG A 21 5.67 -6.21 22.64
C ARG A 21 6.72 -6.89 21.78
N GLY A 22 6.43 -8.09 21.28
CA GLY A 22 7.31 -8.83 20.37
C GLY A 22 7.53 -8.09 19.06
N LEU A 23 6.45 -7.65 18.39
CA LEU A 23 6.56 -6.89 17.15
C LEU A 23 7.25 -5.55 17.38
N ALA A 24 6.92 -4.85 18.47
CA ALA A 24 7.58 -3.60 18.83
C ALA A 24 9.10 -3.78 18.99
N ALA A 25 9.54 -4.84 19.68
CA ALA A 25 10.95 -5.14 19.86
C ALA A 25 11.68 -5.42 18.54
N ARG A 26 11.08 -6.21 17.63
CA ARG A 26 11.67 -6.49 16.31
C ARG A 26 11.82 -5.24 15.44
N LEU A 27 10.86 -4.33 15.53
CA LEU A 27 10.88 -3.06 14.80
C LEU A 27 11.76 -1.98 15.48
N GLY A 28 12.30 -2.24 16.67
CA GLY A 28 13.02 -1.24 17.47
C GLY A 28 12.11 -0.08 17.93
N LEU A 29 10.82 -0.35 18.13
CA LEU A 29 9.80 0.62 18.54
C LEU A 29 9.39 0.40 20.00
N SER A 30 8.83 1.44 20.63
CA SER A 30 8.23 1.27 21.95
C SER A 30 6.89 0.53 21.85
N PRO A 31 6.50 -0.29 22.84
CA PRO A 31 5.18 -0.91 22.87
C PRO A 31 4.02 0.10 22.81
N VAL A 32 4.22 1.30 23.39
CA VAL A 32 3.25 2.40 23.32
C VAL A 32 3.05 2.86 21.88
N TYR A 33 4.14 3.03 21.13
CA TYR A 33 4.06 3.44 19.73
C TYR A 33 3.42 2.37 18.85
N MET A 34 3.75 1.08 19.06
CA MET A 34 3.08 -0.04 18.39
C MET A 34 1.58 -0.06 18.67
N SER A 35 1.17 0.20 19.92
CA SER A 35 -0.25 0.32 20.27
C SER A 35 -0.93 1.49 19.58
N ILE A 36 -0.25 2.64 19.43
CA ILE A 36 -0.79 3.81 18.69
C ILE A 36 -1.06 3.44 17.23
N ILE A 37 -0.14 2.69 16.61
CA ILE A 37 -0.29 2.17 15.24
C ILE A 37 -1.52 1.27 15.14
N GLU A 38 -1.61 0.22 15.97
CA GLU A 38 -2.70 -0.77 15.89
C GLU A 38 -4.09 -0.26 16.28
N THR A 39 -4.15 0.92 16.90
CA THR A 39 -5.42 1.55 17.32
C THR A 39 -5.79 2.77 16.49
N ASP A 40 -5.04 3.04 15.40
CA ASP A 40 -5.25 4.18 14.50
C ASP A 40 -5.30 5.54 15.23
N ARG A 41 -4.70 5.63 16.43
CA ARG A 41 -4.64 6.89 17.22
C ARG A 41 -3.81 7.96 16.53
N LYS A 42 -2.92 7.54 15.62
CA LYS A 42 -2.20 8.40 14.69
C LYS A 42 -2.27 7.78 13.30
N PRO A 43 -2.16 8.60 12.24
CA PRO A 43 -1.95 8.11 10.89
C PRO A 43 -0.76 7.15 10.81
N ALA A 44 -0.74 6.35 9.74
CA ALA A 44 0.32 5.38 9.45
C ALA A 44 1.71 6.04 9.51
N PRO A 45 2.74 5.31 9.97
CA PRO A 45 4.07 5.85 10.17
C PRO A 45 4.77 6.18 8.83
N ALA A 46 5.98 6.77 8.92
CA ALA A 46 6.78 7.08 7.74
C ALA A 46 7.18 5.83 6.94
N LYS A 47 7.54 6.01 5.66
CA LYS A 47 7.88 4.93 4.72
C LYS A 47 8.88 3.92 5.29
N GLU A 48 9.93 4.38 5.96
CA GLU A 48 10.94 3.50 6.58
C GLU A 48 10.34 2.50 7.58
N HIS A 49 9.35 2.93 8.37
CA HIS A 49 8.64 2.03 9.29
C HIS A 49 7.62 1.15 8.58
N LEU A 50 7.02 1.63 7.49
CA LEU A 50 6.11 0.82 6.65
C LEU A 50 6.87 -0.33 5.99
N ASP A 51 8.06 -0.07 5.45
CA ASP A 51 8.90 -1.10 4.83
C ASP A 51 9.28 -2.18 5.86
N ARG A 52 9.76 -1.77 7.05
CA ARG A 52 10.06 -2.71 8.15
C ARG A 52 8.84 -3.48 8.64
N LEU A 53 7.67 -2.85 8.71
CA LEU A 53 6.42 -3.52 9.07
C LEU A 53 6.03 -4.58 8.04
N ALA A 54 6.11 -4.26 6.74
CA ALA A 54 5.78 -5.20 5.69
C ALA A 54 6.70 -6.43 5.71
N GLU A 55 7.99 -6.21 5.98
CA GLU A 55 8.98 -7.29 6.16
C GLU A 55 8.66 -8.17 7.37
N GLU A 56 8.49 -7.57 8.56
CA GLU A 56 8.21 -8.31 9.80
C GLU A 56 6.84 -9.02 9.81
N LEU A 57 5.89 -8.53 9.03
CA LEU A 57 4.58 -9.13 8.86
C LEU A 57 4.52 -10.15 7.72
N HIS A 58 5.64 -10.36 7.00
CA HIS A 58 5.78 -11.33 5.91
C HIS A 58 4.68 -11.16 4.84
N LEU A 59 4.37 -9.92 4.49
CA LEU A 59 3.26 -9.62 3.58
C LEU A 59 3.53 -10.14 2.17
N SER A 60 2.52 -10.76 1.56
CA SER A 60 2.52 -11.04 0.11
C SER A 60 2.53 -9.74 -0.69
N LYS A 61 2.72 -9.84 -2.01
CA LYS A 61 2.66 -8.67 -2.90
C LYS A 61 1.32 -7.94 -2.78
N GLU A 62 0.23 -8.69 -2.87
CA GLU A 62 -1.15 -8.19 -2.80
C GLU A 62 -1.45 -7.61 -1.42
N GLU A 63 -0.97 -8.26 -0.37
CA GLU A 63 -1.11 -7.76 1.01
C GLU A 63 -0.31 -6.48 1.24
N ARG A 64 0.86 -6.35 0.61
CA ARG A 64 1.69 -5.14 0.67
C ARG A 64 1.03 -3.97 -0.06
N GLU A 65 0.43 -4.21 -1.22
CA GLU A 65 -0.34 -3.20 -1.96
C GLU A 65 -1.50 -2.68 -1.10
N LEU A 66 -2.34 -3.58 -0.57
CA LEU A 66 -3.43 -3.23 0.33
C LEU A 66 -2.92 -2.50 1.59
N PHE A 67 -1.82 -2.95 2.17
CA PHE A 67 -1.20 -2.30 3.33
C PHE A 67 -0.79 -0.85 3.03
N LEU A 68 -0.22 -0.58 1.86
CA LEU A 68 0.18 0.76 1.43
C LEU A 68 -1.03 1.64 1.11
N ASP A 69 -2.10 1.08 0.53
CA ASP A 69 -3.37 1.77 0.30
C ASP A 69 -4.00 2.21 1.62
N LEU A 70 -4.08 1.29 2.59
CA LEU A 70 -4.60 1.57 3.93
C LEU A 70 -3.73 2.62 4.66
N ALA A 71 -2.41 2.54 4.49
CA ALA A 71 -1.48 3.52 5.05
C ALA A 71 -1.74 4.91 4.46
N ALA A 72 -1.88 5.02 3.14
CA ALA A 72 -2.17 6.29 2.47
C ALA A 72 -3.53 6.87 2.88
N ALA A 73 -4.57 6.03 2.94
CA ALA A 73 -5.92 6.43 3.34
C ALA A 73 -5.98 6.96 4.79
N SER A 74 -5.05 6.57 5.66
CA SER A 74 -4.95 7.12 7.03
C SER A 74 -4.45 8.58 7.08
N HIS A 75 -3.89 9.10 5.97
CA HIS A 75 -3.46 10.49 5.81
C HIS A 75 -4.39 11.25 4.86
N LYS A 76 -4.58 12.56 5.10
CA LYS A 76 -5.24 13.42 4.11
C LYS A 76 -4.28 13.70 2.94
N MET A 77 -4.77 13.57 1.71
CA MET A 77 -4.06 13.95 0.48
C MET A 77 -2.73 13.20 0.24
N LYS A 78 -2.66 11.91 0.57
CA LYS A 78 -1.51 11.05 0.23
C LYS A 78 -1.91 9.92 -0.71
N VAL A 79 -0.98 9.57 -1.59
CA VAL A 79 -1.01 8.34 -2.39
C VAL A 79 -0.19 7.24 -1.70
N PRO A 80 -0.41 5.95 -2.02
CA PRO A 80 0.40 4.80 -1.56
C PRO A 80 1.90 5.05 -1.67
N ALA A 81 2.70 4.62 -0.69
CA ALA A 81 4.08 5.10 -0.52
C ALA A 81 5.07 4.67 -1.63
N ASP A 82 4.66 3.75 -2.49
CA ASP A 82 5.39 3.23 -3.65
C ASP A 82 5.10 3.98 -4.96
N LEU A 83 4.01 4.77 -5.02
CA LEU A 83 3.59 5.48 -6.22
C LEU A 83 4.20 6.88 -6.45
N PRO A 84 4.58 7.69 -5.43
CA PRO A 84 5.01 9.07 -5.63
C PRO A 84 6.15 9.22 -6.63
N GLU A 85 7.19 8.39 -6.51
CA GLU A 85 8.36 8.43 -7.38
C GLU A 85 7.96 8.13 -8.83
N TYR A 86 7.22 7.04 -9.05
CA TYR A 86 6.73 6.66 -10.37
C TYR A 86 5.86 7.73 -11.04
N ILE A 87 4.97 8.37 -10.27
CA ILE A 87 4.11 9.47 -10.75
C ILE A 87 4.95 10.72 -11.07
N MET A 88 5.91 11.05 -10.21
CA MET A 88 6.73 12.27 -10.35
C MET A 88 7.79 12.18 -11.44
N GLU A 89 8.33 11.00 -11.73
CA GLU A 89 9.34 10.80 -12.78
C GLU A 89 8.75 10.78 -14.20
N ARG A 90 7.44 10.53 -14.35
CA ARG A 90 6.82 10.29 -15.66
C ARG A 90 5.76 11.32 -15.99
N ASP A 91 6.12 12.27 -16.85
CA ASP A 91 5.23 13.34 -17.33
C ASP A 91 3.92 12.78 -17.89
N ILE A 92 4.01 11.69 -18.65
CA ILE A 92 2.85 11.03 -19.26
C ILE A 92 1.87 10.46 -18.22
N VAL A 93 2.35 9.97 -17.09
CA VAL A 93 1.50 9.46 -16.00
C VAL A 93 0.73 10.62 -15.37
N ARG A 94 1.39 11.74 -15.11
CA ARG A 94 0.72 12.94 -14.59
C ARG A 94 -0.26 13.54 -15.59
N ALA A 95 0.09 13.55 -16.86
CA ALA A 95 -0.83 13.97 -17.93
C ALA A 95 -2.07 13.07 -17.96
N ALA A 96 -1.89 11.75 -17.96
CA ALA A 96 -2.99 10.79 -17.93
C ALA A 96 -3.91 10.97 -16.71
N LEU A 97 -3.35 11.12 -15.50
CA LEU A 97 -4.12 11.37 -14.28
C LEU A 97 -4.90 12.70 -14.32
N ARG A 98 -4.31 13.76 -14.92
CA ARG A 98 -5.02 15.04 -15.12
C ARG A 98 -6.14 14.92 -16.12
N THR A 99 -5.89 14.31 -17.27
CA THR A 99 -6.91 14.10 -18.31
C THR A 99 -8.05 13.24 -17.79
N ALA A 100 -7.75 12.13 -17.12
CA ALA A 100 -8.78 11.28 -16.51
C ALA A 100 -9.64 12.02 -15.49
N LYS A 101 -9.03 12.92 -14.71
CA LYS A 101 -9.77 13.80 -13.79
C LYS A 101 -10.63 14.83 -14.54
N GLU A 102 -10.15 15.41 -15.63
CA GLU A 102 -10.88 16.42 -16.42
C GLU A 102 -12.11 15.84 -17.13
N VAL A 103 -12.08 14.55 -17.48
CA VAL A 103 -13.18 13.86 -18.18
C VAL A 103 -14.05 13.01 -17.27
N ASP A 104 -13.82 13.05 -15.95
CA ASP A 104 -14.50 12.20 -14.95
C ASP A 104 -14.46 10.70 -15.32
N ALA A 105 -13.26 10.21 -15.67
CA ALA A 105 -13.07 8.84 -16.14
C ALA A 105 -13.62 7.82 -15.13
N THR A 106 -14.38 6.84 -15.62
CA THR A 106 -15.08 5.87 -14.76
C THR A 106 -14.17 4.72 -14.32
N ASP A 107 -14.57 4.01 -13.27
CA ASP A 107 -13.86 2.82 -12.80
C ASP A 107 -13.77 1.75 -13.90
N GLU A 108 -14.80 1.64 -14.76
CA GLU A 108 -14.79 0.74 -15.91
C GLU A 108 -13.72 1.12 -16.95
N GLU A 109 -13.57 2.41 -17.28
CA GLU A 109 -12.55 2.88 -18.22
C GLU A 109 -11.13 2.65 -17.67
N TRP A 110 -10.94 2.84 -16.36
CA TRP A 110 -9.69 2.50 -15.68
C TRP A 110 -9.42 1.00 -15.68
N GLN A 111 -10.44 0.17 -15.47
CA GLN A 111 -10.30 -1.28 -15.52
C GLN A 111 -9.92 -1.75 -16.94
N GLU A 112 -10.53 -1.19 -17.98
CA GLU A 112 -10.15 -1.46 -19.37
C GLU A 112 -8.69 -1.08 -19.65
N PHE A 113 -8.24 0.06 -19.12
CA PHE A 113 -6.83 0.48 -19.20
C PHE A 113 -5.90 -0.53 -18.52
N ILE A 114 -6.21 -0.96 -17.29
CA ILE A 114 -5.45 -1.95 -16.51
C ILE A 114 -5.40 -3.30 -17.25
N ASP A 115 -6.53 -3.75 -17.79
CA ASP A 115 -6.62 -4.99 -18.56
C ASP A 115 -5.73 -4.95 -19.80
N ARG A 116 -5.72 -3.82 -20.52
CA ARG A 116 -4.91 -3.60 -21.72
C ARG A 116 -3.42 -3.73 -21.42
N ILE A 117 -2.93 -3.13 -20.34
CA ILE A 117 -1.50 -3.21 -19.95
C ILE A 117 -1.13 -4.60 -19.40
N THR A 118 -2.05 -5.27 -18.71
CA THR A 118 -1.83 -6.62 -18.15
C THR A 118 -1.79 -7.69 -19.25
N LYS A 119 -2.67 -7.62 -20.26
CA LYS A 119 -2.69 -8.52 -21.43
C LYS A 119 -1.41 -8.44 -22.27
N ARG A 120 -0.81 -7.24 -22.38
CA ARG A 120 0.48 -7.08 -23.08
C ARG A 120 1.63 -7.75 -22.32
N THR A 121 1.60 -7.68 -21.00
CA THR A 121 2.61 -8.31 -20.13
C THR A 121 2.57 -9.84 -20.21
N SER A 122 1.38 -10.44 -20.39
CA SER A 122 1.23 -11.88 -20.57
C SER A 122 1.60 -12.38 -21.97
N LYS A 123 1.42 -11.55 -23.02
CA LYS A 123 1.84 -11.89 -24.39
C LYS A 123 3.36 -11.84 -24.56
N ASN A 124 4.03 -10.82 -24.01
CA ASN A 124 5.50 -10.73 -24.03
C ASN A 124 6.22 -11.83 -23.21
N ARG A 125 5.54 -12.50 -22.28
CA ARG A 125 6.11 -13.64 -21.53
C ARG A 125 6.00 -14.99 -22.26
N ARG A 126 5.17 -15.10 -23.31
CA ARG A 126 5.02 -16.34 -24.10
C ARG A 126 5.94 -16.39 -25.32
N ASP A 127 6.48 -15.25 -25.74
CA ASP A 127 7.32 -15.11 -26.94
C ASP A 127 8.76 -14.64 -26.61
N GLY A 128 9.26 -14.94 -25.41
CA GLY A 128 10.68 -14.75 -25.05
C GLY A 128 11.50 -16.02 -25.37
N PRO A 129 12.76 -15.89 -25.86
CA PRO A 129 13.63 -17.03 -26.20
C PRO A 129 14.01 -17.89 -25.00
#